data_AF-A0A7K8IWF6-F1
#
_entry.id   AF-A0A7K8IWF6-F1
#
_cell.length_a   1.000
_cell.length_b   1.000
_cell.length_c   1.000
_cell.angle_alpha   90.00
_cell.angle_beta   90.00
_cell.angle_gamma   90.00
#
_symmetry.space_group_name_H-M   'P 1'
#
loop_
_entity.id
_entity.type
_entity.pdbx_description
1 polymer ?
#
loop_
_entity_poly.entity_id
_entity_poly.type
_entity_poly.pdbx_seq_one_letter_code
_entity_poly.pdbx_strand_id
1 'polypeptide(L)'
;MDGSPALLLLLSLGLCEYGQGDSLEIKVRSPKDITQLRVGQRLELECRTNRNSGAFWIHQDKRGTLHFIVFISSMSRATFSSDKRTSPRFEASKHDTVYHLVVKSFTQQDEGNYFCVMNFNQMLFFSHGQPAFLPVTTTVAPTTHGPTPRRGIAEDPNPKTLDPERKMQEELNFFCHIFIWVPLAGACLLLLIALVITIVLCQRTRRRRCRCKR
;
A
#
# COMPACT_ATOMS: atom_id res chain seq x y z
N MET A 1 44.41 6.33 0.16
CA MET A 1 43.31 5.45 0.62
C MET A 1 42.21 5.60 -0.40
N ASP A 2 42.28 4.77 -1.45
CA ASP A 2 41.39 4.84 -2.60
C ASP A 2 40.04 4.23 -2.22
N GLY A 3 39.09 5.09 -1.87
CA GLY A 3 37.70 4.70 -1.69
C GLY A 3 37.09 4.36 -3.04
N SER A 4 37.00 3.07 -3.33
CA SER A 4 36.50 2.55 -4.61
C SER A 4 35.07 3.07 -4.90
N PRO A 5 34.84 3.79 -6.03
CA PRO A 5 33.52 4.33 -6.40
C PRO A 5 32.48 3.21 -6.65
N ALA A 6 32.95 1.97 -6.79
CA ALA A 6 32.09 0.79 -6.87
C ALA A 6 31.30 0.53 -5.57
N LEU A 7 31.84 0.88 -4.39
CA LEU A 7 31.13 0.71 -3.12
C LEU A 7 29.92 1.65 -2.98
N LEU A 8 30.01 2.86 -3.52
CA LEU A 8 28.89 3.82 -3.55
C LEU A 8 27.81 3.42 -4.57
N LEU A 9 28.21 2.80 -5.69
CA LEU A 9 27.30 2.21 -6.67
C LEU A 9 26.58 0.97 -6.10
N LEU A 10 27.28 0.13 -5.33
CA LEU A 10 26.67 -1.02 -4.64
C LEU A 10 25.71 -0.59 -3.53
N LEU A 11 26.01 0.50 -2.81
CA LEU A 11 25.10 1.09 -1.82
C LEU A 11 23.83 1.70 -2.44
N SER A 12 23.92 2.24 -3.67
CA SER A 12 22.76 2.80 -4.39
C SER A 12 21.93 1.73 -5.10
N LEU A 13 22.55 0.65 -5.59
CA LEU A 13 21.84 -0.52 -6.13
C LEU A 13 21.16 -1.36 -5.04
N GLY A 14 21.73 -1.43 -3.83
CA GLY A 14 21.13 -2.15 -2.69
C GLY A 14 19.87 -1.51 -2.12
N LEU A 15 19.52 -0.28 -2.51
CA LEU A 15 18.30 0.42 -2.06
C LEU A 15 17.13 0.28 -3.06
N CYS A 16 17.36 -0.28 -4.25
CA CYS A 16 16.28 -0.58 -5.20
C CYS A 16 15.60 -1.93 -4.96
N GLU A 17 16.07 -2.72 -3.99
CA GLU A 17 15.37 -3.93 -3.52
C GLU A 17 14.48 -3.68 -2.29
N TYR A 18 14.27 -2.41 -1.89
CA TYR A 18 13.31 -2.06 -0.84
C TYR A 18 11.90 -1.84 -1.41
N GLY A 19 11.40 -2.84 -2.13
CA GLY A 19 10.03 -2.91 -2.62
C GLY A 19 9.36 -4.26 -2.39
N GLN A 20 10.07 -5.23 -1.80
CA GLN A 20 9.52 -6.53 -1.42
C GLN A 20 9.37 -6.59 0.11
N GLY A 21 8.78 -5.54 0.68
CA GLY A 21 8.52 -5.44 2.11
C GLY A 21 7.37 -6.36 2.50
N ASP A 22 7.66 -7.36 3.33
CA ASP A 22 6.72 -8.21 4.07
C ASP A 22 5.33 -8.38 3.43
N SER A 23 5.15 -9.45 2.66
CA SER A 23 3.90 -9.70 1.96
C SER A 23 2.77 -9.98 2.95
N LEU A 24 1.91 -8.98 3.18
CA LEU A 24 0.58 -9.21 3.73
C LEU A 24 -0.30 -9.81 2.64
N GLU A 25 -0.53 -11.10 2.71
CA GLU A 25 -1.34 -11.81 1.72
C GLU A 25 -2.76 -11.98 2.25
N ILE A 26 -3.73 -11.39 1.56
CA ILE A 26 -5.15 -11.56 1.86
C ILE A 26 -5.75 -12.67 1.00
N LYS A 27 -6.60 -13.50 1.60
CA LYS A 27 -7.30 -14.61 0.94
C LYS A 27 -8.75 -14.68 1.41
N VAL A 28 -9.63 -15.06 0.48
CA VAL A 28 -11.02 -15.40 0.81
C VAL A 28 -11.08 -16.88 1.18
N ARG A 29 -11.61 -17.17 2.36
CA ARG A 29 -11.79 -18.54 2.87
C ARG A 29 -13.19 -19.08 2.58
N SER A 30 -14.18 -18.20 2.63
CA SER A 30 -15.57 -18.50 2.32
C SER A 30 -16.31 -17.23 1.89
N PRO A 31 -17.17 -17.28 0.86
CA PRO A 31 -17.44 -18.42 -0.01
C PRO A 31 -16.26 -18.78 -0.93
N LYS A 32 -16.30 -19.98 -1.53
CA LYS A 32 -15.29 -20.41 -2.51
C LYS A 32 -15.22 -19.48 -3.73
N ASP A 33 -16.37 -18.98 -4.15
CA ASP A 33 -16.50 -18.01 -5.23
C ASP A 33 -17.10 -16.73 -4.67
N ILE A 34 -16.24 -15.73 -4.45
CA ILE A 34 -16.63 -14.41 -3.95
C ILE A 34 -17.43 -13.61 -4.98
N THR A 35 -17.37 -13.96 -6.27
CA THR A 35 -18.13 -13.25 -7.32
C THR A 35 -19.64 -13.50 -7.23
N GLN A 36 -20.05 -14.58 -6.55
CA GLN A 36 -21.45 -14.96 -6.34
C GLN A 36 -21.95 -14.65 -4.93
N LEU A 37 -21.33 -13.68 -4.25
CA LEU A 37 -21.68 -13.32 -2.87
C LEU A 37 -23.14 -12.88 -2.76
N ARG A 38 -23.86 -13.36 -1.73
CA ARG A 38 -25.28 -13.06 -1.51
C ARG A 38 -25.49 -12.26 -0.23
N VAL A 39 -26.58 -11.50 -0.19
CA VAL A 39 -27.04 -10.87 1.05
C VAL A 39 -27.36 -11.95 2.09
N GLY A 40 -26.94 -11.73 3.32
CA GLY A 40 -27.09 -12.67 4.42
C GLY A 40 -26.01 -13.75 4.49
N GLN A 41 -25.14 -13.84 3.47
CA GLN A 41 -24.10 -14.86 3.43
C GLN A 41 -22.93 -14.50 4.35
N ARG A 42 -22.28 -15.52 4.91
CA ARG A 42 -21.05 -15.36 5.71
C ARG A 42 -19.86 -15.16 4.78
N LEU A 43 -19.07 -14.11 5.01
CA LEU A 43 -17.82 -13.82 4.32
C LEU A 43 -16.66 -14.01 5.29
N GLU A 44 -15.74 -14.91 4.97
CA GLU A 44 -14.54 -15.21 5.76
C GLU A 44 -13.29 -14.80 4.99
N LEU A 45 -12.51 -13.92 5.59
CA LEU A 45 -11.26 -13.40 5.07
C LEU A 45 -10.11 -13.82 5.99
N GLU A 46 -8.97 -14.07 5.38
CA GLU A 46 -7.74 -14.47 6.04
C GLU A 46 -6.60 -13.58 5.57
N CYS A 47 -5.79 -13.08 6.49
CA CYS A 47 -4.57 -12.33 6.22
C CYS A 47 -3.37 -13.10 6.77
N ARG A 48 -2.41 -13.41 5.89
CA ARG A 48 -1.18 -14.13 6.22
C ARG A 48 0.01 -13.20 6.21
N THR A 49 0.93 -13.46 7.11
CA THR A 49 2.22 -12.78 7.20
C THR A 49 3.29 -13.76 7.69
N ASN A 50 4.54 -13.34 7.60
CA ASN A 50 5.70 -13.97 8.23
C ASN A 50 5.96 -13.42 9.65
N ARG A 51 5.26 -12.37 10.10
CA ARG A 51 5.49 -11.72 11.40
C ARG A 51 4.34 -11.92 12.38
N ASN A 52 4.70 -12.22 13.62
CA ASN A 52 3.74 -12.28 14.72
C ASN A 52 3.54 -10.89 15.37
N SER A 53 2.80 -9.99 14.70
CA SER A 53 2.53 -8.62 15.16
C SER A 53 1.05 -8.37 15.54
N GLY A 54 0.67 -7.12 15.79
CA GLY A 54 -0.72 -6.69 15.77
C GLY A 54 -1.17 -6.31 14.37
N ALA A 55 -2.43 -6.58 14.04
CA ALA A 55 -3.01 -6.28 12.73
C ALA A 55 -4.37 -5.58 12.86
N PHE A 56 -4.65 -4.71 11.91
CA PHE A 56 -5.90 -4.00 11.76
C PHE A 56 -6.64 -4.53 10.54
N TRP A 57 -7.94 -4.70 10.67
CA TRP A 57 -8.83 -4.88 9.53
C TRP A 57 -9.54 -3.56 9.24
N ILE A 58 -9.44 -3.12 7.99
CA ILE A 58 -10.03 -1.88 7.50
C ILE A 58 -10.92 -2.22 6.30
N HIS A 59 -12.11 -1.62 6.26
CA HIS A 59 -13.01 -1.70 5.12
C HIS A 59 -13.08 -0.34 4.44
N GLN A 60 -12.93 -0.32 3.12
CA GLN A 60 -13.18 0.84 2.29
C GLN A 60 -14.54 0.69 1.63
N ASP A 61 -15.46 1.62 1.92
CA ASP A 61 -16.77 1.60 1.29
C ASP A 61 -16.74 2.04 -0.19
N LYS A 62 -17.89 1.93 -0.87
CA LYS A 62 -18.04 2.32 -2.29
C LYS A 62 -17.70 3.79 -2.57
N ARG A 63 -17.69 4.65 -1.56
CA ARG A 63 -17.36 6.08 -1.68
C ARG A 63 -15.87 6.33 -1.44
N GLY A 64 -15.10 5.30 -1.11
CA GLY A 64 -13.68 5.38 -0.78
C GLY A 64 -13.39 5.67 0.69
N THR A 65 -14.40 5.73 1.56
CA THR A 65 -14.22 6.02 2.99
C THR A 65 -13.66 4.82 3.71
N LEU A 66 -12.63 5.01 4.52
CA LEU A 66 -12.04 3.96 5.35
C LEU A 66 -12.76 3.84 6.69
N HIS A 67 -13.18 2.63 7.01
CA HIS A 67 -13.84 2.25 8.25
C HIS A 67 -12.97 1.24 9.00
N PHE A 68 -12.61 1.59 10.23
CA PHE A 68 -11.97 0.64 11.13
C PHE A 68 -12.95 -0.44 11.57
N ILE A 69 -12.57 -1.71 11.42
CA ILE A 69 -13.38 -2.84 11.89
C ILE A 69 -12.87 -3.33 13.24
N VAL A 70 -11.61 -3.80 13.27
CA VAL A 70 -11.04 -4.48 14.43
C VAL A 70 -9.52 -4.41 14.42
N PHE A 71 -8.93 -4.31 15.62
CA PHE A 71 -7.53 -4.53 15.88
C PHE A 71 -7.34 -5.88 16.58
N ILE A 72 -6.42 -6.71 16.09
CA ILE A 72 -6.06 -7.99 16.69
C ILE A 72 -4.60 -7.90 17.13
N SER A 73 -4.36 -7.93 18.43
CA SER A 73 -3.01 -7.83 19.01
C SER A 73 -2.15 -9.07 18.72
N SER A 74 -0.84 -8.94 18.97
CA SER A 74 0.10 -10.06 18.89
C SER A 74 -0.32 -11.26 19.74
N MET A 75 -0.98 -10.99 20.88
CA MET A 75 -1.52 -11.98 21.82
C MET A 75 -2.94 -12.47 21.46
N SER A 76 -3.37 -12.33 20.20
CA SER A 76 -4.68 -12.77 19.68
C SER A 76 -5.91 -12.13 20.34
N ARG A 77 -5.76 -10.99 21.04
CA ARG A 77 -6.90 -10.23 21.57
C ARG A 77 -7.47 -9.30 20.50
N ALA A 78 -8.76 -9.43 20.21
CA ALA A 78 -9.50 -8.57 19.29
C ALA A 78 -10.18 -7.40 20.01
N THR A 79 -10.07 -6.20 19.44
CA THR A 79 -10.69 -4.96 19.92
C THR A 79 -11.39 -4.28 18.76
N PHE A 80 -12.71 -4.20 18.81
CA PHE A 80 -13.56 -3.55 17.83
C PHE A 80 -13.73 -2.06 18.16
N SER A 81 -14.39 -1.32 17.26
CA SER A 81 -14.72 0.08 17.47
C SER A 81 -15.38 0.34 18.83
N SER A 82 -15.03 1.49 19.44
CA SER A 82 -15.43 1.87 20.81
C SER A 82 -14.91 0.92 21.90
N ASP A 83 -13.70 0.36 21.72
CA ASP A 83 -12.99 -0.50 22.67
C ASP A 83 -13.75 -1.76 23.12
N LYS A 84 -14.67 -2.24 22.27
CA LYS A 84 -15.48 -3.43 22.55
C LYS A 84 -14.70 -4.69 22.21
N ARG A 85 -14.80 -5.72 23.06
CA ARG A 85 -14.19 -7.03 22.80
C ARG A 85 -14.96 -7.89 21.79
N THR A 86 -16.23 -7.58 21.56
CA THR A 86 -17.11 -8.35 20.69
C THR A 86 -17.88 -7.42 19.75
N SER A 87 -18.30 -7.98 18.61
CA SER A 87 -19.14 -7.29 17.63
C SER A 87 -20.34 -8.14 17.27
N PRO A 88 -21.53 -7.53 17.09
CA PRO A 88 -22.68 -8.24 16.57
C PRO A 88 -22.49 -8.63 15.10
N ARG A 89 -21.80 -7.82 14.28
CA ARG A 89 -21.63 -8.04 12.84
C ARG A 89 -20.39 -8.82 12.45
N PHE A 90 -19.34 -8.72 13.27
CA PHE A 90 -18.02 -9.23 12.92
C PHE A 90 -17.50 -10.23 13.95
N GLU A 91 -16.70 -11.18 13.48
CA GLU A 91 -15.86 -12.03 14.32
C GLU A 91 -14.42 -11.85 13.86
N ALA A 92 -13.49 -11.90 14.80
CA ALA A 92 -12.09 -11.70 14.52
C ALA A 92 -11.29 -12.65 15.41
N SER A 93 -10.31 -13.31 14.81
CA SER A 93 -9.44 -14.23 15.53
C SER A 93 -8.06 -14.26 14.90
N LYS A 94 -7.10 -14.76 15.65
CA LYS A 94 -5.74 -14.94 15.17
C LYS A 94 -5.24 -16.31 15.60
N HIS A 95 -4.64 -17.00 14.65
CA HIS A 95 -3.93 -18.25 14.86
C HIS A 95 -2.52 -18.11 14.29
N ASP A 96 -1.52 -18.04 15.18
CA ASP A 96 -0.12 -17.80 14.81
C ASP A 96 0.05 -16.56 13.91
N THR A 97 0.54 -16.68 12.68
CA THR A 97 0.72 -15.56 11.74
C THR A 97 -0.49 -15.32 10.82
N VAL A 98 -1.63 -15.92 11.16
CA VAL A 98 -2.86 -15.88 10.36
C VAL A 98 -3.96 -15.14 11.11
N TYR A 99 -4.47 -14.06 10.50
CA TYR A 99 -5.48 -13.18 11.07
C TYR A 99 -6.78 -13.35 10.30
N HIS A 100 -7.85 -13.75 10.98
CA HIS A 100 -9.15 -13.99 10.38
C HIS A 100 -10.09 -12.84 10.69
N LEU A 101 -10.87 -12.45 9.68
CA LEU A 101 -12.04 -11.60 9.81
C LEU A 101 -13.23 -12.33 9.23
N VAL A 102 -14.35 -12.30 9.95
CA VAL A 102 -15.61 -12.83 9.46
C VAL A 102 -16.68 -11.76 9.52
N VAL A 103 -17.32 -11.51 8.39
CA VAL A 103 -18.60 -10.80 8.31
C VAL A 103 -19.70 -11.85 8.45
N LYS A 104 -20.45 -11.82 9.56
CA LYS A 104 -21.40 -12.90 9.91
C LYS A 104 -22.55 -13.01 8.90
N SER A 105 -23.05 -11.87 8.45
CA SER A 105 -24.18 -11.74 7.53
C SER A 105 -23.91 -10.54 6.63
N PHE A 106 -23.45 -10.80 5.42
CA PHE A 106 -23.00 -9.78 4.47
C PHE A 106 -24.18 -8.98 3.92
N THR A 107 -24.07 -7.65 3.92
CA THR A 107 -25.10 -6.73 3.44
C THR A 107 -24.53 -5.73 2.44
N GLN A 108 -25.40 -4.92 1.82
CA GLN A 108 -24.99 -3.84 0.91
C GLN A 108 -24.03 -2.82 1.57
N GLN A 109 -24.11 -2.63 2.88
CA GLN A 109 -23.21 -1.73 3.62
C GLN A 109 -21.80 -2.30 3.76
N ASP A 110 -21.66 -3.62 3.67
CA ASP A 110 -20.38 -4.33 3.80
C ASP A 110 -19.66 -4.45 2.44
N GLU A 111 -20.28 -3.98 1.35
CA GLU A 111 -19.67 -3.95 0.03
C GLU A 111 -18.51 -2.95 -0.02
N GLY A 112 -17.42 -3.36 -0.65
CA GLY A 112 -16.20 -2.55 -0.72
C GLY A 112 -14.94 -3.38 -0.74
N ASN A 113 -13.81 -2.73 -0.42
CA ASN A 113 -12.50 -3.37 -0.38
C ASN A 113 -12.07 -3.58 1.08
N TYR A 114 -11.62 -4.79 1.40
CA TYR A 114 -11.10 -5.13 2.71
C TYR A 114 -9.58 -5.17 2.69
N PHE A 115 -8.95 -4.57 3.70
CA PHE A 115 -7.50 -4.50 3.85
C PHE A 115 -7.10 -5.03 5.22
N CYS A 116 -5.98 -5.74 5.23
CA CYS A 116 -5.24 -6.08 6.42
C CYS A 116 -4.04 -5.13 6.52
N VAL A 117 -3.87 -4.48 7.67
CA VAL A 117 -2.81 -3.49 7.87
C VAL A 117 -2.03 -3.85 9.11
N MET A 118 -0.69 -3.82 9.04
CA MET A 118 0.17 -4.03 10.21
C MET A 118 1.07 -2.84 10.40
N ASN A 119 1.27 -2.47 11.67
CA ASN A 119 2.33 -1.56 12.05
C ASN A 119 3.53 -2.40 12.51
N PHE A 120 4.66 -2.26 11.84
CA PHE A 120 5.91 -2.90 12.21
C PHE A 120 7.04 -1.90 12.05
N ASN A 121 7.88 -1.73 13.08
CA ASN A 121 8.96 -0.75 13.12
C ASN A 121 8.53 0.67 12.69
N GLN A 122 7.35 1.11 13.16
CA GLN A 122 6.76 2.43 12.82
C GLN A 122 6.40 2.61 11.34
N MET A 123 6.47 1.55 10.52
CA MET A 123 5.97 1.53 9.16
C MET A 123 4.65 0.78 9.07
N LEU A 124 3.76 1.28 8.20
CA LEU A 124 2.50 0.63 7.90
C LEU A 124 2.64 -0.23 6.65
N PHE A 125 2.31 -1.50 6.80
CA PHE A 125 2.24 -2.47 5.72
C PHE A 125 0.78 -2.72 5.42
N PHE A 126 0.40 -2.68 4.15
CA PHE A 126 -0.96 -2.91 3.69
C PHE A 126 -0.99 -4.17 2.83
N SER A 127 -2.00 -5.01 3.04
CA SER A 127 -2.33 -6.02 2.06
C SER A 127 -2.85 -5.38 0.77
N HIS A 128 -2.90 -6.17 -0.29
CA HIS A 128 -3.77 -5.84 -1.40
C HIS A 128 -5.24 -5.73 -0.91
N GLY A 129 -6.03 -4.89 -1.58
CA GLY A 129 -7.44 -4.77 -1.28
C GLY A 129 -8.19 -5.99 -1.79
N GLN A 130 -8.95 -6.66 -0.91
CA GLN A 130 -9.85 -7.74 -1.30
C GLN A 130 -11.23 -7.17 -1.60
N PRO A 131 -11.66 -7.11 -2.88
CA PRO A 131 -13.00 -6.67 -3.22
C PRO A 131 -14.03 -7.70 -2.75
N ALA A 132 -15.11 -7.21 -2.16
CA ALA A 132 -16.30 -7.97 -1.82
C ALA A 132 -17.53 -7.15 -2.24
N PHE A 133 -18.17 -7.55 -3.34
CA PHE A 133 -19.33 -6.87 -3.91
C PHE A 133 -20.42 -7.88 -4.21
N LEU A 134 -21.67 -7.44 -4.11
CA LEU A 134 -22.79 -8.26 -4.56
C LEU A 134 -22.80 -8.30 -6.10
N PRO A 135 -23.16 -9.43 -6.72
CA PRO A 135 -23.29 -9.51 -8.16
C PRO A 135 -24.39 -8.55 -8.62
N VAL A 136 -24.08 -7.79 -9.68
CA VAL A 136 -25.08 -6.95 -10.34
C VAL A 136 -26.12 -7.88 -10.96
N THR A 137 -27.37 -7.74 -10.55
CA THR A 137 -28.46 -8.44 -11.23
C THR A 137 -28.70 -7.75 -12.57
N THR A 138 -28.19 -8.34 -13.65
CA THR A 138 -28.59 -7.92 -15.00
C THR A 138 -30.02 -8.40 -15.23
N THR A 139 -31.01 -7.59 -14.85
CA THR A 139 -32.38 -7.81 -15.28
C THR A 139 -32.42 -7.58 -16.79
N VAL A 140 -32.36 -8.67 -17.56
CA VAL A 140 -32.69 -8.63 -18.98
C VAL A 140 -34.16 -8.20 -19.07
N ALA A 141 -34.40 -7.02 -19.63
CA ALA A 141 -35.75 -6.57 -19.95
C ALA A 141 -36.44 -7.64 -20.82
N PRO A 142 -37.70 -8.01 -20.58
CA PRO A 142 -38.39 -9.01 -21.38
C PRO A 142 -38.54 -8.51 -22.82
N THR A 143 -37.70 -9.03 -23.72
CA THR A 143 -37.78 -8.76 -25.16
C THR A 143 -39.01 -9.47 -25.72
N THR A 144 -40.04 -8.70 -26.03
CA THR A 144 -41.18 -9.11 -26.85
C THR A 144 -40.68 -9.67 -28.19
N HIS A 145 -41.07 -10.90 -28.50
CA HIS A 145 -40.75 -11.58 -29.75
C HIS A 145 -41.33 -10.83 -30.96
N GLY A 146 -40.46 -10.42 -31.89
CA GLY A 146 -40.83 -9.98 -33.23
C GLY A 146 -39.69 -10.32 -34.20
N PRO A 147 -39.90 -11.17 -35.24
CA PRO A 147 -38.83 -11.56 -36.14
C PRO A 147 -38.86 -10.75 -37.45
N THR A 148 -37.76 -10.11 -37.85
CA THR A 148 -37.25 -10.11 -39.24
C THR A 148 -35.86 -9.46 -39.38
N PRO A 149 -35.01 -9.86 -40.35
CA PRO A 149 -33.57 -9.59 -40.38
C PRO A 149 -33.12 -8.62 -41.50
N ARG A 150 -32.01 -7.87 -41.30
CA ARG A 150 -30.90 -7.73 -42.28
C ARG A 150 -29.71 -6.87 -41.81
N ARG A 151 -28.55 -7.28 -42.33
CA ARG A 151 -27.17 -6.79 -42.20
C ARG A 151 -26.96 -5.28 -42.40
N GLY A 152 -25.88 -4.78 -41.78
CA GLY A 152 -25.11 -3.62 -42.25
C GLY A 152 -23.90 -3.33 -41.33
N ILE A 153 -22.68 -3.42 -41.88
CA ILE A 153 -21.37 -3.14 -41.27
C ILE A 153 -21.11 -1.63 -41.28
N ALA A 154 -20.48 -1.07 -40.23
CA ALA A 154 -19.62 0.13 -40.31
C ALA A 154 -18.74 0.28 -39.03
N GLU A 155 -17.48 0.68 -39.24
CA GLU A 155 -16.37 0.82 -38.29
C GLU A 155 -16.36 2.14 -37.45
N ASP A 156 -15.68 2.05 -36.29
CA ASP A 156 -14.91 3.07 -35.52
C ASP A 156 -15.67 4.25 -34.84
N PRO A 157 -15.17 4.94 -33.77
CA PRO A 157 -13.85 4.85 -33.13
C PRO A 157 -13.79 4.65 -31.60
N ASN A 158 -12.74 3.95 -31.20
CA ASN A 158 -12.04 3.92 -29.91
C ASN A 158 -12.23 5.14 -28.97
N PRO A 159 -12.44 4.91 -27.66
CA PRO A 159 -11.90 5.75 -26.62
C PRO A 159 -10.78 5.00 -25.88
N LYS A 160 -9.54 5.47 -26.05
CA LYS A 160 -8.36 4.99 -25.33
C LYS A 160 -8.65 5.11 -23.83
N THR A 161 -8.86 3.99 -23.16
CA THR A 161 -8.84 3.89 -21.71
C THR A 161 -7.44 4.29 -21.26
N LEU A 162 -7.34 5.48 -20.67
CA LEU A 162 -6.10 6.02 -20.14
C LEU A 162 -5.76 5.24 -18.87
N ASP A 163 -4.69 4.46 -18.98
CA ASP A 163 -4.15 3.51 -18.00
C ASP A 163 -3.99 4.14 -16.59
N PRO A 164 -4.81 3.74 -15.60
CA PRO A 164 -4.62 4.16 -14.20
C PRO A 164 -3.28 3.67 -13.63
N GLU A 165 -2.75 2.59 -14.18
CA GLU A 165 -1.49 1.95 -13.78
C GLU A 165 -0.28 2.84 -14.10
N ARG A 166 -0.31 3.52 -15.26
CA ARG A 166 0.77 4.43 -15.68
C ARG A 166 0.89 5.66 -14.78
N LYS A 167 -0.25 6.19 -14.31
CA LYS A 167 -0.28 7.35 -13.42
C LYS A 167 0.31 7.04 -12.05
N MET A 168 0.02 5.85 -11.52
CA MET A 168 0.58 5.39 -10.24
C MET A 168 2.10 5.15 -10.32
N GLN A 169 2.58 4.62 -11.46
CA GLN A 169 4.01 4.42 -11.73
C GLN A 169 4.79 5.75 -11.80
N GLU A 170 4.22 6.77 -12.45
CA GLU A 170 4.85 8.09 -12.58
C GLU A 170 4.93 8.83 -11.23
N GLU A 171 3.92 8.72 -10.37
CA GLU A 171 3.97 9.30 -9.02
C GLU A 171 5.06 8.65 -8.16
N LEU A 172 5.17 7.32 -8.18
CA LEU A 172 6.18 6.59 -7.41
C LEU A 172 7.61 6.94 -7.87
N ASN A 173 7.83 7.07 -9.18
CA ASN A 173 9.11 7.51 -9.74
C ASN A 173 9.47 8.94 -9.32
N PHE A 174 8.49 9.83 -9.23
CA PHE A 174 8.69 11.21 -8.75
C PHE A 174 9.11 11.25 -7.27
N PHE A 175 8.47 10.43 -6.42
CA PHE A 175 8.86 10.30 -5.02
C PHE A 175 10.29 9.74 -4.87
N CYS A 176 10.63 8.66 -5.59
CA CYS A 176 11.98 8.08 -5.56
C CYS A 176 13.04 9.11 -5.97
N HIS A 177 12.76 9.91 -7.00
CA HIS A 177 13.66 10.99 -7.41
C HIS A 177 13.86 12.01 -6.27
N ILE A 178 12.79 12.51 -5.67
CA ILE A 178 12.89 13.51 -4.58
C ILE A 178 13.68 12.98 -3.38
N PHE A 179 13.38 11.75 -2.93
CA PHE A 179 14.05 11.16 -1.77
C PHE A 179 15.53 10.82 -1.99
N ILE A 180 15.98 10.66 -3.25
CA ILE A 180 17.40 10.46 -3.57
C ILE A 180 18.12 11.80 -3.71
N TRP A 181 17.54 12.75 -4.45
CA TRP A 181 18.22 14.00 -4.78
C TRP A 181 18.27 15.00 -3.62
N VAL A 182 17.27 15.03 -2.74
CA VAL A 182 17.26 15.97 -1.60
C VAL A 182 18.37 15.65 -0.59
N PRO A 183 18.55 14.41 -0.10
CA PRO A 183 19.66 14.07 0.78
C PRO A 183 21.03 14.22 0.09
N LEU A 184 21.12 13.88 -1.20
CA LEU A 184 22.37 14.00 -1.97
C LEU A 184 22.79 15.47 -2.13
N ALA A 185 21.87 16.35 -2.52
CA ALA A 185 22.12 17.78 -2.61
C ALA A 185 22.46 18.38 -1.24
N GLY A 186 21.79 17.93 -0.19
CA GLY A 186 22.08 18.31 1.19
C GLY A 186 23.50 17.93 1.62
N ALA A 187 23.90 16.67 1.39
CA ALA A 187 25.24 16.19 1.71
C ALA A 187 26.33 16.93 0.90
N CYS A 188 26.10 17.15 -0.39
CA CYS A 188 27.01 17.95 -1.24
C CYS A 188 27.16 19.38 -0.73
N LEU A 189 26.07 20.04 -0.34
CA LEU A 189 26.12 21.39 0.21
C LEU A 189 26.90 21.45 1.53
N LEU A 190 26.68 20.48 2.43
CA LEU A 190 27.42 20.38 3.69
C LEU A 190 28.93 20.16 3.46
N LEU A 191 29.29 19.32 2.49
CA LEU A 191 30.70 19.11 2.12
C LEU A 191 31.34 20.38 1.54
N LEU A 192 30.63 21.12 0.69
CA LEU A 192 31.11 22.40 0.16
C LEU A 192 31.31 23.43 1.27
N ILE A 193 30.37 23.54 2.22
CA ILE A 193 30.49 24.43 3.38
C ILE A 193 31.72 24.03 4.22
N ALA A 194 31.88 22.74 4.54
CA ALA A 194 33.02 22.24 5.30
C ALA A 194 34.35 22.54 4.58
N LEU A 195 34.40 22.38 3.25
CA LEU A 195 35.57 22.67 2.44
C LEU A 195 35.90 24.16 2.44
N VAL A 196 34.90 25.03 2.29
CA VAL A 196 35.09 26.49 2.39
C VAL A 196 35.61 26.88 3.77
N ILE A 197 35.00 26.36 4.85
CA ILE A 197 35.47 26.61 6.22
C ILE A 197 36.93 26.16 6.37
N THR A 198 37.26 24.95 5.89
CA THR A 198 38.61 24.40 5.95
C THR A 198 39.60 25.28 5.18
N ILE A 199 39.25 25.74 3.97
CA ILE A 199 40.08 26.67 3.19
C ILE A 199 40.28 27.99 3.94
N VAL A 200 39.22 28.59 4.49
CA VAL A 200 39.32 29.86 5.23
C VAL A 200 40.19 29.71 6.48
N LEU A 201 40.06 28.60 7.21
CA LEU A 201 40.89 28.30 8.38
C LEU A 201 42.36 28.08 7.97
N CYS A 202 42.62 27.31 6.91
CA CYS A 202 43.96 27.11 6.34
C CYS A 202 44.58 28.42 5.83
N GLN A 203 43.80 29.28 5.19
CA GLN A 203 44.24 30.60 4.75
C GLN A 203 44.53 31.52 5.95
N ARG A 204 43.69 31.51 7.00
CA ARG A 204 43.94 32.28 8.23
C ARG A 204 45.18 31.81 8.97
N THR A 205 45.40 30.50 9.11
CA THR A 205 46.59 29.96 9.77
C THR A 205 47.85 30.21 8.96
N ARG A 206 47.80 30.10 7.62
CA ARG A 206 48.90 30.46 6.72
C ARG A 206 49.21 31.96 6.75
N ARG A 207 48.20 32.83 6.71
CA ARG A 207 48.39 34.29 6.88
C ARG A 207 48.97 34.65 8.24
N ARG A 208 48.55 33.99 9.33
CA ARG A 208 49.15 34.18 10.66
C ARG A 208 50.61 33.76 10.71
N ARG A 209 50.98 32.61 10.12
CA ARG A 209 52.39 32.19 10.00
C ARG A 209 53.25 33.16 9.19
N CYS A 210 52.71 33.76 8.13
CA CYS A 210 53.42 34.79 7.37
C CYS A 210 53.54 36.13 8.10
N ARG A 211 52.71 36.38 9.13
CA ARG A 211 52.79 37.57 9.99
C ARG A 211 53.72 37.40 11.20
N CYS A 212 54.07 36.15 11.58
CA CYS A 212 55.06 35.86 12.63
C CYS A 212 56.50 35.82 12.09
N LYS A 213 56.87 36.78 11.24
CA LYS A 213 58.27 37.03 10.88
C LYS A 213 58.58 38.51 11.01
N ARG A 214 58.67 38.96 12.26
CA ARG A 214 59.54 40.06 12.69
C ARG A 214 59.75 39.93 14.20
#